data_AF-A0A7K4WYM2-F1
#
_entry.id   AF-A0A7K4WYM2-F1
#
_cell.length_a   1.000
_cell.length_b   1.000
_cell.length_c   1.000
_cell.angle_alpha   90.00
_cell.angle_beta   90.00
_cell.angle_gamma   90.00
#
_symmetry.space_group_name_H-M   'P 1'
#
loop_
_entity.id
_entity.type
_entity.pdbx_description
1 polymer ?
#
loop_
_entity_poly.entity_id
_entity_poly.type
_entity_poly.pdbx_seq_one_letter_code
_entity_poly.pdbx_strand_id
1 'polypeptide(L)'
;MEENWAPQEGAGKGLAQHLHQEGLAGPLRWLENCLRRAAQDREEDGVSHPVPLVPLMEENEDAMENRRFQTLLRQLGLRPPASEQESFWRIPASLTPQQLRCAAASVAHHGPDPSGSPQDLPEPPKCPQD
;
A
#
# COMPACT_ATOMS: atom_id res chain seq x y z
N MET A 1 -0.33 20.80 -17.88
CA MET A 1 -0.18 21.28 -16.50
C MET A 1 -0.28 20.06 -15.62
N GLU A 2 0.86 19.54 -15.16
CA GLU A 2 0.85 18.49 -14.15
C GLU A 2 0.50 19.18 -12.84
N GLU A 3 -0.74 18.98 -12.37
CA GLU A 3 -1.17 19.46 -11.06
C GLU A 3 -0.27 18.82 -10.00
N ASN A 4 0.66 19.62 -9.49
CA ASN A 4 1.58 19.30 -8.41
C ASN A 4 0.79 19.23 -7.09
N TRP A 5 -0.13 18.28 -6.98
CA TRP A 5 -0.83 17.96 -5.75
C TRP A 5 -0.02 16.92 -4.98
N ALA A 6 0.57 17.34 -3.86
CA ALA A 6 1.18 16.44 -2.90
C ALA A 6 0.16 16.08 -1.81
N PRO A 7 -0.02 14.79 -1.46
CA PRO A 7 -0.89 14.41 -0.36
C PRO A 7 -0.35 15.00 0.95
N GLN A 8 -1.22 15.65 1.72
CA GLN A 8 -0.88 16.15 3.06
C GLN A 8 -0.74 14.97 4.05
N GLU A 9 0.11 15.12 5.07
CA GLU A 9 0.30 14.12 6.13
C GLU A 9 -1.05 13.70 6.72
N GLY A 10 -1.36 12.40 6.70
CA GLY A 10 -2.64 11.85 7.20
C GLY A 10 -3.82 11.88 6.21
N ALA A 11 -3.60 12.25 4.94
CA ALA A 11 -4.63 12.21 3.91
C ALA A 11 -5.27 10.82 3.79
N GLY A 12 -6.60 10.76 3.69
CA GLY A 12 -7.32 9.49 3.55
C GLY A 12 -7.54 8.70 4.84
N LYS A 13 -6.92 9.06 5.99
CA LYS A 13 -6.97 8.25 7.21
C LYS A 13 -8.39 7.97 7.73
N GLY A 14 -9.25 8.99 7.77
CA GLY A 14 -10.65 8.81 8.20
C GLY A 14 -11.46 7.93 7.25
N LEU A 15 -11.21 8.06 5.95
CA LEU A 15 -11.87 7.25 4.93
C LEU A 15 -11.38 5.79 4.95
N ALA A 16 -10.07 5.58 5.15
CA ALA A 16 -9.49 4.25 5.33
C ALA A 16 -10.09 3.55 6.56
N GLN A 17 -10.26 4.26 7.68
CA GLN A 17 -10.93 3.70 8.87
C GLN A 17 -12.38 3.31 8.60
N HIS A 18 -13.12 4.10 7.81
CA HIS A 18 -14.50 3.77 7.43
C HIS A 18 -14.55 2.54 6.53
N LEU A 19 -13.73 2.51 5.47
CA LEU A 19 -13.63 1.38 4.54
C LEU A 19 -13.24 0.08 5.26
N HIS A 20 -12.39 0.16 6.27
CA HIS A 20 -12.04 -0.99 7.11
C HIS A 20 -13.27 -1.55 7.84
N GLN A 21 -14.11 -0.67 8.42
CA GLN A 21 -15.36 -1.07 9.08
C GLN A 21 -16.39 -1.63 8.09
N GLU A 22 -16.30 -1.25 6.82
CA GLU A 22 -17.12 -1.79 5.72
C GLU A 22 -16.60 -3.15 5.18
N GLY A 23 -15.54 -3.71 5.77
CA GLY A 23 -15.00 -5.02 5.39
C GLY A 23 -13.88 -4.97 4.35
N LEU A 24 -13.40 -3.79 3.94
CA LEU A 24 -12.30 -3.66 2.98
C LEU A 24 -10.90 -3.75 3.63
N ALA A 25 -10.77 -4.48 4.73
CA ALA A 25 -9.50 -4.64 5.44
C ALA A 25 -8.42 -5.31 4.57
N GLY A 26 -8.80 -6.32 3.78
CA GLY A 26 -7.91 -7.00 2.83
C GLY A 26 -7.38 -6.07 1.74
N PRO A 27 -8.25 -5.39 0.97
CA PRO A 27 -7.85 -4.41 -0.04
C PRO A 27 -7.04 -3.23 0.52
N LEU A 28 -7.35 -2.75 1.73
CA LEU A 28 -6.54 -1.72 2.39
C LEU A 28 -5.12 -2.21 2.72
N ARG A 29 -4.98 -3.45 3.19
CA ARG A 29 -3.65 -4.06 3.43
C ARG A 29 -2.88 -4.28 2.13
N TRP A 30 -3.57 -4.69 1.06
CA TRP A 30 -2.96 -4.81 -0.27
C TRP A 30 -2.40 -3.45 -0.73
N LEU A 31 -3.21 -2.39 -0.65
CA LEU A 31 -2.81 -1.04 -1.02
C LEU A 31 -1.63 -0.54 -0.17
N GLU A 32 -1.66 -0.76 1.15
CA GLU A 32 -0.56 -0.45 2.05
C GLU A 32 0.76 -1.10 1.59
N ASN A 33 0.72 -2.40 1.28
CA ASN A 33 1.89 -3.14 0.83
C ASN A 33 2.38 -2.65 -0.55
N CYS A 34 1.48 -2.32 -1.48
CA CYS A 34 1.87 -1.71 -2.76
C CYS A 34 2.62 -0.39 -2.58
N LEU A 35 2.15 0.47 -1.67
CA LEU A 35 2.80 1.75 -1.37
C LEU A 35 4.17 1.56 -0.71
N ARG A 36 4.29 0.63 0.24
CA ARG A 36 5.56 0.33 0.92
C ARG A 36 6.60 -0.25 -0.05
N ARG A 37 6.21 -1.17 -0.93
CA ARG A 37 7.10 -1.74 -1.95
C ARG A 37 7.58 -0.68 -2.93
N ALA A 38 6.66 0.14 -3.47
CA ALA A 38 7.04 1.23 -4.36
C ALA A 38 8.00 2.25 -3.69
N ALA A 39 7.89 2.45 -2.38
CA ALA A 39 8.83 3.30 -1.64
C ALA A 39 10.21 2.64 -1.57
N GLN A 40 10.27 1.36 -1.20
CA GLN A 40 11.51 0.58 -1.12
C GLN A 40 12.22 0.49 -2.49
N ASP A 41 11.48 0.16 -3.55
CA ASP A 41 12.02 0.03 -4.91
C ASP A 41 12.67 1.35 -5.37
N ARG A 42 12.04 2.49 -5.06
CA ARG A 42 12.57 3.82 -5.40
C ARG A 42 13.85 4.19 -4.63
N GLU A 43 14.00 3.69 -3.41
CA GLU A 43 15.19 3.90 -2.60
C GLU A 43 16.36 3.01 -3.06
N GLU A 44 16.06 1.79 -3.49
CA GLU A 44 17.06 0.83 -3.98
C GLU A 44 17.55 1.18 -5.40
N ASP A 45 16.62 1.46 -6.32
CA ASP A 45 16.94 1.71 -7.73
C ASP A 45 17.44 3.14 -7.98
N GLY A 46 17.14 4.09 -7.08
CA GLY A 46 17.41 5.51 -7.26
C GLY A 46 16.64 6.17 -8.40
N VAL A 47 15.68 5.47 -9.03
CA VAL A 47 14.84 5.97 -10.13
C VAL A 47 13.37 5.83 -9.77
N SER A 48 12.59 6.90 -10.01
CA SER A 48 11.14 6.90 -9.76
C SER A 48 10.36 6.75 -11.06
N HIS A 49 9.81 5.56 -11.29
CA HIS A 49 8.88 5.28 -12.39
C HIS A 49 7.42 5.21 -11.90
N PRO A 50 6.42 5.46 -12.78
CA PRO A 50 5.02 5.22 -12.45
C PRO A 50 4.72 3.72 -12.33
N VAL A 51 4.19 3.29 -11.18
CA VAL A 51 3.92 1.87 -10.88
C VAL A 51 2.42 1.57 -11.02
N PRO A 52 2.00 0.57 -11.81
CA PRO A 52 0.59 0.16 -11.88
C PRO A 52 0.14 -0.61 -10.63
N LEU A 53 -1.07 -0.31 -10.16
CA LEU A 53 -1.78 -1.13 -9.18
C LEU A 53 -2.56 -2.21 -9.91
N VAL A 54 -2.04 -3.43 -9.87
CA VAL A 54 -2.66 -4.60 -10.50
C VAL A 54 -3.33 -5.46 -9.42
N PRO A 55 -4.66 -5.41 -9.28
CA PRO A 55 -5.37 -6.30 -8.37
C PRO A 55 -5.34 -7.72 -8.97
N LEU A 56 -4.78 -8.67 -8.20
CA LEU A 56 -4.65 -10.09 -8.61
C LEU A 56 -5.66 -11.01 -7.93
N MET A 57 -6.46 -10.46 -7.01
CA MET A 57 -7.46 -11.18 -6.23
C MET A 57 -8.79 -10.48 -6.44
N GLU A 58 -9.87 -11.26 -6.51
CA GLU A 58 -11.25 -10.77 -6.70
C GLU A 58 -11.60 -9.65 -5.70
N GLU A 59 -11.28 -9.84 -4.41
CA GLU A 59 -11.53 -8.82 -3.37
C GLU A 59 -10.91 -7.44 -3.68
N ASN A 60 -9.73 -7.43 -4.33
CA ASN A 60 -9.04 -6.21 -4.69
C ASN A 60 -9.64 -5.62 -5.98
N GLU A 61 -10.08 -6.45 -6.91
CA GLU A 61 -10.77 -6.02 -8.12
C GLU A 61 -12.10 -5.32 -7.76
N ASP A 62 -12.92 -5.95 -6.92
CA ASP A 62 -14.15 -5.35 -6.37
C ASP A 62 -13.87 -4.02 -5.65
N ALA A 63 -12.81 -3.96 -4.85
CA ALA A 63 -12.41 -2.72 -4.18
C ALA A 63 -12.03 -1.62 -5.18
N MET A 64 -11.43 -1.96 -6.32
CA MET A 64 -11.06 -1.00 -7.35
C MET A 64 -12.28 -0.43 -8.09
N GLU A 65 -13.44 -1.11 -8.05
CA GLU A 65 -14.72 -0.60 -8.55
C GLU A 65 -15.49 0.25 -7.50
N ASN A 66 -15.15 0.10 -6.22
CA ASN A 66 -15.78 0.84 -5.12
C ASN A 66 -15.43 2.34 -5.16
N ARG A 67 -16.45 3.20 -5.30
CA ARG A 67 -16.30 4.67 -5.39
C ARG A 67 -15.60 5.31 -4.20
N ARG A 68 -15.79 4.78 -2.98
CA ARG A 68 -15.13 5.28 -1.77
C ARG A 68 -13.67 4.87 -1.74
N PHE A 69 -13.36 3.63 -2.13
CA PHE A 69 -11.97 3.18 -2.28
C PHE A 69 -11.23 3.99 -3.36
N GLN A 70 -11.84 4.23 -4.53
CA GLN A 70 -11.29 5.15 -5.54
C GLN A 70 -11.07 6.57 -5.01
N THR A 71 -11.94 7.04 -4.12
CA THR A 71 -11.79 8.35 -3.47
C THR A 71 -10.60 8.36 -2.51
N LEU A 72 -10.39 7.27 -1.78
CA LEU A 72 -9.18 7.08 -0.98
C LEU A 72 -7.93 7.12 -1.86
N LEU A 73 -7.90 6.39 -2.98
CA LEU A 73 -6.75 6.39 -3.90
C LEU A 73 -6.39 7.80 -4.38
N ARG A 74 -7.39 8.62 -4.74
CA ARG A 74 -7.17 10.04 -5.11
C ARG A 74 -6.62 10.86 -3.94
N GLN A 75 -7.13 10.68 -2.72
CA GLN A 75 -6.63 11.40 -1.54
C GLN A 75 -5.18 11.06 -1.22
N LEU A 76 -4.75 9.83 -1.50
CA LEU A 76 -3.36 9.37 -1.35
C LEU A 76 -2.45 9.81 -2.51
N GLY A 77 -2.99 10.51 -3.52
CA GLY A 77 -2.23 11.01 -4.67
C GLY A 77 -2.04 9.98 -5.80
N LEU A 78 -2.80 8.88 -5.82
CA LEU A 78 -2.79 7.94 -6.93
C LEU A 78 -3.67 8.46 -8.07
N ARG A 79 -3.26 8.13 -9.30
CA ARG A 79 -3.96 8.55 -10.50
C ARG A 79 -4.85 7.44 -11.06
N PRO A 80 -6.08 7.77 -11.50
CA PRO A 80 -6.89 6.84 -12.27
C PRO A 80 -6.23 6.53 -13.62
N PRO A 81 -6.63 5.45 -14.32
CA PRO A 81 -6.27 5.26 -15.72
C PRO A 81 -6.69 6.48 -16.56
N ALA A 82 -5.80 6.97 -17.42
CA ALA A 82 -6.00 8.25 -18.12
C ALA A 82 -7.09 8.21 -19.20
N SER A 83 -7.29 7.06 -19.84
CA SER A 83 -8.21 6.82 -20.96
C SER A 83 -8.44 5.31 -21.13
N GLU A 84 -9.24 4.89 -22.13
CA GLU A 84 -9.45 3.48 -22.51
C GLU A 84 -8.17 2.69 -22.84
N GLN A 85 -7.03 3.37 -23.02
CA GLN A 85 -5.72 2.73 -23.22
C GLN A 85 -5.07 2.23 -21.92
N GLU A 86 -5.48 2.75 -20.76
CA GLU A 86 -4.97 2.31 -19.46
C GLU A 86 -6.05 1.58 -18.68
N SER A 87 -5.71 0.45 -18.08
CA SER A 87 -6.65 -0.35 -17.29
C SER A 87 -6.44 -0.19 -15.78
N PHE A 88 -5.25 0.24 -15.36
CA PHE A 88 -4.85 0.23 -13.96
C PHE A 88 -4.63 1.63 -13.40
N TRP A 89 -4.99 1.81 -12.13
CA TRP A 89 -4.53 2.97 -11.36
C TRP A 89 -3.01 2.93 -11.22
N ARG A 90 -2.40 4.08 -10.97
CA ARG A 90 -0.95 4.16 -10.82
C ARG A 90 -0.52 4.98 -9.62
N ILE A 91 0.58 4.54 -9.03
CA ILE A 91 1.42 5.34 -8.15
C ILE A 91 2.27 6.25 -9.05
N PRO A 92 2.09 7.59 -9.02
CA PRO A 92 2.88 8.49 -9.84
C PRO A 92 4.37 8.46 -9.49
N ALA A 93 5.21 8.76 -10.47
CA ALA A 93 6.65 8.94 -10.28
C ALA A 93 6.99 10.13 -9.37
N SER A 94 6.11 11.13 -9.30
CA SER A 94 6.28 12.34 -8.49
C SER A 94 6.14 12.10 -6.98
N LEU A 95 5.54 10.99 -6.54
CA LEU A 95 5.45 10.68 -5.11
C LEU A 95 6.82 10.22 -4.58
N THR A 96 7.34 10.88 -3.56
CA THR A 96 8.61 10.50 -2.95
C THR A 96 8.46 9.24 -2.09
N PRO A 97 9.55 8.51 -1.80
CA PRO A 97 9.50 7.38 -0.86
C PRO A 97 8.88 7.76 0.50
N GLN A 98 9.19 8.95 1.01
CA GLN A 98 8.61 9.46 2.24
C GLN A 98 7.09 9.65 2.12
N GLN A 99 6.60 10.25 1.04
CA GLN A 99 5.16 10.44 0.81
C GLN A 99 4.43 9.10 0.68
N LEU A 100 5.04 8.11 0.02
CA LEU A 100 4.48 6.76 -0.08
C LEU A 100 4.37 6.08 1.29
N ARG A 101 5.39 6.24 2.16
CA ARG A 101 5.33 5.73 3.54
C ARG A 101 4.24 6.41 4.36
N CYS A 102 4.09 7.72 4.25
CA CYS A 102 3.03 8.46 4.95
C CYS A 102 1.63 8.05 4.45
N ALA A 103 1.48 7.83 3.15
CA ALA A 103 0.25 7.30 2.55
C ALA A 103 -0.06 5.88 3.07
N ALA A 104 0.96 5.00 3.11
CA ALA A 104 0.82 3.65 3.67
C ALA A 104 0.41 3.67 5.15
N ALA A 105 1.03 4.53 5.95
CA ALA A 105 0.68 4.70 7.36
C ALA A 105 -0.75 5.24 7.58
N SER A 106 -1.27 6.02 6.62
CA SER A 106 -2.63 6.57 6.69
C SER A 106 -3.70 5.50 6.42
N VAL A 107 -3.37 4.46 5.65
CA VAL A 107 -4.28 3.32 5.39
C VAL A 107 -4.09 2.16 6.37
N ALA A 108 -2.93 2.07 7.01
CA ALA A 108 -2.62 1.04 7.99
C ALA A 108 -3.60 1.09 9.17
N HIS A 109 -4.13 -0.07 9.55
CA HIS A 109 -4.86 -0.22 10.79
C HIS A 109 -3.86 -0.63 11.89
N HIS A 110 -3.47 0.31 12.75
CA HIS A 110 -2.76 -0.01 13.99
C HIS A 110 -3.74 -0.66 15.00
N GLY A 111 -4.12 -1.90 14.73
CA GLY A 111 -4.39 -2.85 15.81
C GLY A 111 -3.04 -3.37 16.34
N PRO A 112 -2.94 -3.84 17.59
CA PRO A 112 -1.71 -4.45 18.08
C PRO A 112 -1.32 -5.59 17.13
N ASP A 113 -0.22 -5.42 16.42
CA ASP A 113 0.39 -6.43 15.58
C ASP A 113 0.81 -7.62 16.45
N PRO A 114 0.31 -8.85 16.23
CA PRO A 114 0.85 -10.05 16.86
C PRO A 114 2.03 -10.60 16.04
N SER A 115 2.99 -9.75 15.66
CA SER A 115 4.25 -10.16 15.04
C SER A 115 5.45 -9.52 15.74
N GLY A 116 5.47 -9.68 17.06
CA GLY A 116 6.72 -9.89 17.75
C GLY A 116 7.25 -11.28 17.39
N SER A 117 8.02 -11.39 16.31
CA SER A 117 8.89 -12.56 16.12
C SER A 117 10.21 -12.32 16.85
N PRO A 118 10.51 -13.16 17.85
CA PRO A 118 11.84 -13.69 17.98
C PRO A 118 11.78 -15.22 17.89
N GLN A 119 12.28 -15.75 16.78
CA GLN A 119 13.16 -16.93 16.74
C GLN A 119 13.05 -17.88 17.96
N ASP A 120 12.13 -18.84 17.92
CA ASP A 120 12.29 -20.12 18.64
C ASP A 120 12.61 -21.17 17.58
N LEU A 121 13.87 -21.19 17.17
CA LEU A 121 14.45 -22.31 16.45
C LEU A 121 14.83 -23.35 17.52
N PRO A 122 14.20 -24.53 17.60
CA PRO A 122 14.67 -25.55 18.51
C PRO A 122 16.07 -25.98 18.07
N GLU A 123 17.07 -25.73 18.92
CA GLU A 123 18.45 -26.18 18.70
C GLU A 123 18.45 -27.70 18.46
N PRO A 124 19.19 -28.21 17.44
CA PRO A 124 19.26 -29.64 17.20
C PRO A 124 19.96 -30.34 18.39
N PRO A 125 19.52 -31.55 18.78
CA PRO A 125 20.12 -32.25 19.90
C PRO A 125 21.59 -32.52 19.60
N LYS A 126 22.48 -32.12 20.53
CA LYS A 126 23.90 -32.47 20.48
C LYS A 126 24.04 -33.99 20.46
N CYS A 127 24.68 -34.52 19.41
CA CYS A 127 25.15 -35.90 19.40
C CYS A 127 26.04 -36.14 20.63
N PRO A 128 25.84 -37.22 21.39
CA PRO A 128 26.78 -37.59 22.43
C PRO A 128 28.11 -37.96 21.77
N GLN A 129 29.20 -37.39 22.29
CA GLN A 129 30.55 -37.70 21.91
C GLN A 129 31.12 -38.66 22.98
N ASP A 130 31.56 -39.82 22.51
CA ASP A 130 32.15 -40.99 23.22
C ASP A 130 31.19 -41.87 24.05
#